data_AF-A0A5A7PVC2-F1
#
_entry.id   AF-A0A5A7PVC2-F1
#
_cell.length_a   1.000
_cell.length_b   1.000
_cell.length_c   1.000
_cell.angle_alpha   90.00
_cell.angle_beta   90.00
_cell.angle_gamma   90.00
#
_symmetry.space_group_name_H-M   'P 1'
#
loop_
_entity.id
_entity.type
_entity.pdbx_description
1 polymer ?
#
loop_
_entity_poly.entity_id
_entity_poly.type
_entity_poly.pdbx_seq_one_letter_code
_entity_poly.pdbx_strand_id
1 'polypeptide(L)'
;MDEIEVPQYFLCPISLQIMKDPVTTVTGITYDRDSIEKWAKTSSSGATVLCPVTKQPLPQASDMTPNHMLRRLIQAWCVSNAKKGIDQIPTPKSPLHRSTVLKLVRDLKNGCNRAIAALKRMEELAGESERNRKLMAEAGVAKAIFLFILARCSGDVGSTEGLDRALRVLQLTWTPSAENVRVLEEIYPNNFVNSVLWILNSRQDCAGKTLALSILKKFTEVMAGSVHLERLEPSFFAGIVKVLRGGVSPAAARSALKILVAAAAAGRNRAKIVEAGAVVELVEMELAGPADKRTTELVFCLLAQLCSCADGRQQLLGHAGSVALAAKRLLRVSPAADDRILCVVDAVARFAAAPEVVAEMMRVGGVTKLCMVLQADCSAHLKKKAREILRLHSSVWSNSPCIQVYLLTWHAR
;
A
#
# COMPACT_ATOMS: atom_id res chain seq x y z
N MET A 1 -29.31 21.91 -39.47
CA MET A 1 -29.57 20.74 -38.61
C MET A 1 -30.19 21.29 -37.35
N ASP A 2 -31.45 20.96 -37.07
CA ASP A 2 -32.12 21.45 -35.87
C ASP A 2 -31.37 20.96 -34.64
N GLU A 3 -30.89 21.90 -33.83
CA GLU A 3 -30.24 21.64 -32.55
C GLU A 3 -31.27 21.00 -31.62
N ILE A 4 -30.99 19.80 -31.12
CA ILE A 4 -31.93 19.10 -30.24
C ILE A 4 -31.91 19.80 -28.89
N GLU A 5 -33.03 20.46 -28.55
CA GLU A 5 -33.18 21.05 -27.24
C GLU A 5 -33.35 19.95 -26.18
N VAL A 6 -32.36 19.83 -25.29
CA VAL A 6 -32.41 18.90 -24.16
C VAL A 6 -33.36 19.46 -23.10
N PRO A 7 -34.39 18.72 -22.66
CA PRO A 7 -35.26 19.20 -21.60
C PRO A 7 -34.49 19.55 -20.32
N GLN A 8 -34.71 20.75 -19.78
CA GLN A 8 -33.94 21.28 -18.64
C GLN A 8 -34.00 20.37 -17.40
N TYR A 9 -35.11 19.67 -17.18
CA TYR A 9 -35.27 18.72 -16.07
C TYR A 9 -34.45 17.43 -16.20
N PHE A 10 -33.79 17.20 -17.34
CA PHE A 10 -32.81 16.13 -17.52
C PHE A 10 -31.38 16.56 -17.19
N LEU A 11 -31.13 17.86 -17.07
CA LEU A 11 -29.80 18.41 -16.82
C LEU A 11 -29.49 18.46 -15.33
N CYS A 12 -28.28 18.08 -14.96
CA CYS A 12 -27.79 18.22 -13.60
C CYS A 12 -27.58 19.71 -13.29
N PRO A 13 -28.10 20.25 -12.18
CA PRO A 13 -27.89 21.67 -11.82
C PRO A 13 -26.44 22.06 -11.54
N ILE A 14 -25.53 21.09 -11.36
CA ILE A 14 -24.10 21.33 -11.12
C ILE A 14 -23.33 21.29 -12.44
N SER A 15 -23.42 20.19 -13.18
CA SER A 15 -22.62 19.99 -14.40
C SER A 15 -23.26 20.57 -15.66
N LEU A 16 -24.55 20.91 -15.60
CA LEU A 16 -25.37 21.31 -16.74
C LEU A 16 -25.39 20.28 -17.88
N GLN A 17 -25.02 19.03 -17.59
CA GLN A 17 -25.08 17.90 -18.52
C GLN A 17 -26.23 16.96 -18.16
N ILE A 18 -26.67 16.16 -19.13
CA ILE A 18 -27.70 15.13 -18.91
C ILE A 18 -27.29 14.21 -17.76
N MET A 19 -28.18 14.02 -16.79
CA MET A 19 -27.95 13.15 -15.64
C MET A 19 -27.87 11.68 -16.07
N LYS A 20 -26.76 11.01 -15.73
CA LYS A 20 -26.55 9.57 -16.01
C LYS A 20 -27.08 8.71 -14.88
N ASP A 21 -26.93 9.18 -13.64
CA ASP A 21 -27.49 8.55 -12.45
C ASP A 21 -28.18 9.61 -11.57
N PRO A 22 -29.44 9.98 -11.87
CA PRO A 22 -30.15 11.00 -11.12
C PRO A 22 -30.45 10.55 -9.69
N VAL A 23 -30.04 11.36 -8.71
CA VAL A 23 -30.27 11.17 -7.28
C VAL A 23 -30.91 12.40 -6.68
N THR A 24 -31.97 12.20 -5.90
CA THR A 24 -32.71 13.26 -5.23
C THR A 24 -32.18 13.42 -3.81
N THR A 25 -31.81 14.65 -3.45
CA THR A 25 -31.39 15.02 -2.10
C THR A 25 -32.59 15.25 -1.19
N VAL A 26 -32.36 15.33 0.12
CA VAL A 26 -33.41 15.68 1.11
C VAL A 26 -34.05 17.05 0.85
N THR A 27 -33.37 17.91 0.11
CA THR A 27 -33.86 19.23 -0.31
C THR A 27 -34.80 19.17 -1.53
N GLY A 28 -35.08 17.97 -2.04
CA GLY A 28 -35.98 17.73 -3.18
C GLY A 28 -35.35 17.98 -4.56
N ILE A 29 -34.09 18.44 -4.62
CA ILE A 29 -33.39 18.67 -5.88
C ILE A 29 -32.73 17.39 -6.37
N THR A 30 -32.78 17.14 -7.68
CA THR A 30 -32.15 15.98 -8.30
C THR A 30 -30.86 16.39 -9.01
N TYR A 31 -29.79 15.63 -8.75
CA TYR A 31 -28.47 15.83 -9.33
C TYR A 31 -27.98 14.55 -9.99
N ASP A 32 -26.97 14.64 -10.85
CA ASP A 32 -26.19 13.48 -11.22
C ASP A 32 -25.31 13.06 -10.02
N ARG A 33 -25.31 11.75 -9.68
CA ARG A 33 -24.60 11.21 -8.51
C ARG A 33 -23.14 11.64 -8.44
N ASP A 34 -22.40 11.50 -9.55
CA ASP A 34 -20.97 11.82 -9.55
C ASP A 34 -20.74 13.32 -9.30
N SER A 35 -21.62 14.17 -9.83
CA SER A 35 -21.54 15.62 -9.66
C SER A 35 -21.77 16.05 -8.22
N ILE A 36 -22.81 15.51 -7.56
CA ILE A 36 -23.13 15.87 -6.18
C ILE A 36 -22.16 15.23 -5.17
N GLU A 37 -21.65 14.02 -5.44
CA GLU A 37 -20.62 13.40 -4.61
C GLU A 37 -19.28 14.15 -4.68
N LYS A 38 -18.89 14.62 -5.88
CA LYS A 38 -17.71 15.49 -6.04
C LYS A 38 -17.89 16.83 -5.33
N TRP A 39 -19.07 17.45 -5.45
CA TRP A 39 -19.41 18.67 -4.73
C TRP A 39 -19.24 18.48 -3.22
N ALA A 40 -19.83 17.42 -2.66
CA ALA A 40 -19.71 17.10 -1.24
C ALA A 40 -18.24 16.95 -0.81
N LYS A 41 -17.41 16.27 -1.60
CA LYS A 41 -15.98 16.07 -1.33
C LYS A 41 -15.18 17.38 -1.36
N THR A 42 -15.43 18.25 -2.33
CA THR A 42 -14.71 19.54 -2.48
C THR A 42 -15.13 20.56 -1.43
N SER A 43 -16.38 20.53 -0.96
CA SER A 43 -16.89 21.45 0.06
C SER A 43 -16.55 21.05 1.51
N SER A 44 -15.94 19.88 1.74
CA SER A 44 -15.71 19.27 3.06
C SER A 44 -14.51 19.80 3.87
N SER A 45 -13.99 21.00 3.57
CA SER A 45 -12.92 21.63 4.35
C SER A 45 -13.44 22.23 5.66
N GLY A 46 -14.02 21.39 6.54
CA GLY A 46 -14.39 21.73 7.92
C GLY A 46 -15.79 22.29 8.17
N ALA A 47 -16.67 22.36 7.16
CA ALA A 47 -18.03 22.89 7.29
C ALA A 47 -19.12 21.92 6.78
N THR A 48 -20.35 22.11 7.25
CA THR A 48 -21.56 21.40 6.78
C THR A 48 -21.73 21.56 5.27
N VAL A 49 -21.87 20.44 4.55
CA VAL A 49 -22.09 20.45 3.09
C VAL A 49 -23.45 21.09 2.81
N LEU A 50 -23.48 22.10 1.94
CA LEU A 50 -24.71 22.78 1.54
C LEU A 50 -25.15 22.37 0.13
N CYS A 51 -26.46 22.30 -0.06
CA CYS A 51 -27.09 22.10 -1.35
C CYS A 51 -26.70 23.23 -2.31
N PRO A 52 -26.17 22.92 -3.51
CA PRO A 52 -25.75 23.94 -4.49
C PRO A 52 -26.85 24.95 -4.82
N VAL A 53 -28.10 24.46 -4.88
CA VAL A 53 -29.28 25.23 -5.30
C VAL A 53 -29.98 25.86 -4.11
N THR A 54 -30.42 25.06 -3.14
CA THR A 54 -31.27 25.54 -2.03
C THR A 54 -30.48 26.12 -0.86
N LYS A 55 -29.14 25.97 -0.86
CA LYS A 55 -28.23 26.37 0.24
C LYS A 55 -28.57 25.75 1.61
N GLN A 56 -29.45 24.75 1.65
CA GLN A 56 -29.79 24.01 2.86
C GLN A 56 -28.75 22.92 3.16
N PRO A 57 -28.58 22.51 4.43
CA PRO A 57 -27.70 21.41 4.81
C PRO A 57 -28.02 20.10 4.06
N LEU A 58 -27.00 19.49 3.47
CA LEU A 58 -27.07 18.14 2.91
C LEU A 58 -26.47 17.14 3.91
N PRO A 59 -27.20 16.07 4.27
CA PRO A 59 -26.62 14.94 4.99
C PRO A 59 -25.59 14.20 4.10
N GLN A 60 -24.87 13.23 4.68
CA GLN A 60 -23.82 12.50 3.97
C GLN A 60 -24.35 11.82 2.69
N ALA A 61 -23.45 11.57 1.72
CA ALA A 61 -23.78 11.01 0.41
C ALA A 61 -24.58 9.68 0.44
N SER A 62 -24.56 8.97 1.57
CA SER A 62 -25.34 7.75 1.82
C SER A 62 -26.87 7.97 1.84
N ASP A 63 -27.34 9.19 2.05
CA ASP A 63 -28.77 9.48 2.27
C ASP A 63 -29.49 10.00 1.00
N MET A 64 -28.81 9.98 -0.14
CA MET A 64 -29.38 10.42 -1.42
C MET A 64 -30.27 9.31 -2.02
N THR A 65 -31.52 9.65 -2.33
CA THR A 65 -32.50 8.69 -2.86
C THR A 65 -32.37 8.60 -4.39
N PRO A 66 -32.11 7.42 -4.98
CA PRO A 66 -32.06 7.27 -6.43
C PRO A 66 -33.40 7.61 -7.10
N ASN A 67 -33.40 8.48 -8.11
CA ASN A 67 -34.59 8.81 -8.88
C ASN A 67 -34.72 7.91 -10.12
N HIS A 68 -35.20 6.69 -9.89
CA HIS A 68 -35.34 5.68 -10.95
C HIS A 68 -36.31 6.09 -12.06
N MET A 69 -37.36 6.86 -11.73
CA MET A 69 -38.33 7.33 -12.72
C MET A 69 -37.68 8.32 -13.69
N LEU A 70 -37.01 9.35 -13.17
CA LEU A 70 -36.32 10.33 -13.99
C LEU A 70 -35.24 9.67 -14.85
N ARG A 71 -34.49 8.71 -14.28
CA ARG A 71 -33.49 7.94 -15.03
C ARG A 71 -34.10 7.22 -16.24
N ARG A 72 -35.26 6.57 -16.07
CA ARG A 72 -35.96 5.88 -17.15
C ARG A 72 -36.44 6.85 -18.23
N LEU A 73 -36.95 8.02 -17.84
CA LEU A 73 -37.39 9.07 -18.77
C LEU A 73 -36.21 9.62 -19.59
N ILE A 74 -35.09 9.92 -18.94
CA ILE A 74 -33.86 10.35 -19.62
C ILE A 74 -33.39 9.28 -20.60
N GLN A 75 -33.35 8.01 -20.18
CA GLN A 75 -32.93 6.90 -21.06
C GLN A 75 -33.84 6.75 -22.28
N ALA A 76 -35.16 6.78 -22.08
CA ALA A 76 -36.12 6.72 -23.19
C ALA A 76 -35.94 7.89 -24.16
N TRP A 77 -35.68 9.09 -23.64
CA TRP A 77 -35.39 10.27 -24.45
C TRP A 77 -34.07 10.14 -25.24
N CYS A 78 -33.00 9.65 -24.61
CA CYS A 78 -31.72 9.39 -25.27
C CYS A 78 -31.87 8.36 -26.40
N VAL A 79 -32.63 7.28 -26.18
CA VAL A 79 -32.88 6.25 -27.22
C VAL A 79 -33.63 6.85 -28.41
N SER A 80 -34.68 7.64 -28.17
CA SER A 80 -35.45 8.29 -29.23
C SER A 80 -34.66 9.32 -30.03
N ASN A 81 -33.60 9.90 -29.44
CA ASN A 81 -32.75 10.92 -30.07
C ASN A 81 -31.36 10.40 -30.49
N ALA A 82 -31.10 9.09 -30.37
CA ALA A 82 -29.79 8.51 -30.68
C ALA A 82 -29.34 8.74 -32.13
N LYS A 83 -30.28 8.72 -33.08
CA LYS A 83 -30.02 8.99 -34.52
C LYS A 83 -29.62 10.44 -34.81
N LYS A 84 -29.81 11.34 -33.84
CA LYS A 84 -29.52 12.76 -33.97
C LYS A 84 -28.25 13.17 -33.19
N GLY A 85 -27.43 12.19 -32.76
CA GLY A 85 -26.14 12.44 -32.11
C GLY A 85 -26.17 12.51 -30.57
N ILE A 86 -27.28 12.13 -29.93
CA ILE A 86 -27.34 12.00 -28.47
C ILE A 86 -26.79 10.65 -28.03
N ASP A 87 -25.79 10.67 -27.16
CA ASP A 87 -25.23 9.46 -26.57
C ASP A 87 -26.28 8.71 -25.74
N GLN A 88 -26.33 7.39 -25.93
CA GLN A 88 -27.18 6.54 -25.11
C GLN A 88 -26.60 6.41 -23.70
N ILE A 89 -27.42 6.68 -22.69
CA ILE A 89 -27.06 6.38 -21.30
C ILE A 89 -27.26 4.87 -21.08
N PRO A 90 -26.21 4.12 -20.70
CA PRO A 90 -26.33 2.69 -20.46
C PRO A 90 -27.42 2.40 -19.43
N THR A 91 -28.25 1.39 -19.69
CA THR A 91 -29.19 0.85 -18.69
C THR A 91 -28.38 0.40 -17.47
N PRO A 92 -28.72 0.83 -16.23
CA PRO A 92 -28.07 0.28 -15.05
C PRO A 92 -28.25 -1.23 -15.05
N LYS A 93 -27.14 -1.96 -14.96
CA LYS A 93 -27.18 -3.40 -14.71
C LYS A 93 -28.05 -3.64 -13.48
N SER A 94 -28.93 -4.65 -13.55
CA SER A 94 -29.81 -5.00 -12.43
C SER A 94 -29.00 -5.12 -11.13
N PRO A 95 -29.49 -4.58 -10.00
CA PRO A 95 -28.76 -4.65 -8.73
C PRO A 95 -28.36 -6.09 -8.42
N LEU A 96 -27.09 -6.29 -8.04
CA LEU A 96 -26.63 -7.60 -7.61
C LEU A 96 -27.43 -8.05 -6.39
N HIS A 97 -28.07 -9.22 -6.49
CA HIS A 97 -28.84 -9.79 -5.39
C HIS A 97 -27.97 -10.71 -4.52
N ARG A 98 -28.20 -10.71 -3.19
CA ARG A 98 -27.44 -11.52 -2.22
C ARG A 98 -27.46 -13.01 -2.55
N SER A 99 -28.60 -13.53 -3.02
CA SER A 99 -28.74 -14.95 -3.40
C SER A 99 -27.80 -15.36 -4.53
N THR A 100 -27.51 -14.46 -5.47
CA THR A 100 -26.55 -14.70 -6.56
C THR A 100 -25.14 -14.86 -6.01
N VAL A 101 -24.73 -14.01 -5.07
CA VAL A 101 -23.41 -14.11 -4.42
C VAL A 101 -23.30 -15.40 -3.62
N LEU A 102 -24.34 -15.77 -2.86
CA LEU A 102 -24.36 -17.02 -2.09
C LEU A 102 -24.34 -18.26 -2.99
N LYS A 103 -24.95 -18.21 -4.19
CA LYS A 103 -24.80 -19.26 -5.20
C LYS A 103 -23.36 -19.37 -5.67
N LEU A 104 -22.72 -18.26 -6.03
CA LEU A 104 -21.31 -18.25 -6.46
C LEU A 104 -20.38 -18.79 -5.38
N VAL A 105 -20.61 -18.44 -4.10
CA VAL A 105 -19.85 -18.97 -2.96
C VAL A 105 -19.99 -20.49 -2.82
N ARG A 106 -21.20 -21.04 -3.04
CA ARG A 106 -21.41 -22.49 -3.06
C ARG A 106 -20.69 -23.14 -4.25
N ASP A 107 -20.70 -22.50 -5.42
CA ASP A 107 -20.04 -23.01 -6.62
C ASP A 107 -18.51 -23.09 -6.48
N LEU A 108 -17.88 -22.30 -5.60
CA LEU A 108 -16.46 -22.42 -5.26
C LEU A 108 -16.09 -23.75 -4.59
N LYS A 109 -17.04 -24.37 -3.89
CA LYS A 109 -16.85 -25.68 -3.23
C LYS A 109 -17.09 -26.85 -4.19
N ASN A 110 -17.68 -26.58 -5.36
CA ASN A 110 -17.99 -27.57 -6.37
C ASN A 110 -16.85 -27.65 -7.41
N GLY A 111 -16.73 -28.76 -8.14
CA GLY A 111 -15.56 -29.10 -8.97
C GLY A 111 -14.94 -27.98 -9.84
N CYS A 112 -13.66 -28.15 -10.21
CA CYS A 112 -12.77 -27.09 -10.72
C CYS A 112 -13.39 -26.12 -11.74
N ASN A 113 -14.09 -26.63 -12.76
CA ASN A 113 -14.71 -25.80 -13.79
C ASN A 113 -15.77 -24.84 -13.25
N ARG A 114 -16.59 -25.28 -12.29
CA ARG A 114 -17.62 -24.43 -11.67
C ARG A 114 -16.98 -23.38 -10.78
N ALA A 115 -15.96 -23.75 -10.01
CA ALA A 115 -15.23 -22.80 -9.17
C ALA A 115 -14.56 -21.71 -10.01
N ILE A 116 -13.95 -22.04 -11.15
CA ILE A 116 -13.30 -21.05 -12.03
C ILE A 116 -14.33 -20.11 -12.67
N ALA A 117 -15.45 -20.65 -13.14
CA ALA A 117 -16.56 -19.85 -13.65
C ALA A 117 -17.13 -18.91 -12.58
N ALA A 118 -17.26 -19.39 -11.34
CA ALA A 118 -17.71 -18.59 -10.21
C ALA A 118 -16.71 -17.48 -9.89
N LEU A 119 -15.41 -17.77 -9.84
CA LEU A 119 -14.35 -16.79 -9.63
C LEU A 119 -14.35 -15.70 -10.70
N LYS A 120 -14.45 -16.08 -11.98
CA LYS A 120 -14.55 -15.13 -13.09
C LYS A 120 -15.74 -14.20 -12.90
N ARG A 121 -16.91 -14.76 -12.54
CA ARG A 121 -18.11 -13.95 -12.33
C ARG A 121 -18.00 -13.04 -11.11
N MET A 122 -17.40 -13.52 -10.02
CA MET A 122 -17.12 -12.70 -8.83
C MET A 122 -16.18 -11.54 -9.14
N GLU A 123 -15.14 -11.77 -9.94
CA GLU A 123 -14.18 -10.74 -10.35
C GLU A 123 -14.87 -9.63 -11.18
N GLU A 124 -15.68 -10.01 -12.17
CA GLU A 124 -16.50 -9.07 -12.95
C GLU A 124 -17.41 -8.23 -12.05
N LEU A 125 -18.16 -8.87 -11.15
CA LEU A 125 -19.10 -8.20 -10.24
C LEU A 125 -18.38 -7.24 -9.28
N ALA A 126 -17.23 -7.63 -8.74
CA ALA A 126 -16.44 -6.81 -7.83
C ALA A 126 -15.80 -5.59 -8.54
N GLY A 127 -15.50 -5.73 -9.83
CA GLY A 127 -15.01 -4.65 -10.70
C GLY A 127 -16.08 -3.63 -11.08
N GLU A 128 -17.36 -4.04 -11.15
CA GLU A 128 -18.46 -3.18 -11.60
C GLU A 128 -18.82 -2.04 -10.63
N SER A 129 -18.83 -2.28 -9.31
CA SER A 129 -19.19 -1.24 -8.33
C SER A 129 -18.70 -1.51 -6.92
N GLU A 130 -18.54 -0.44 -6.13
CA GLU A 130 -18.23 -0.54 -4.70
C GLU A 130 -19.38 -1.18 -3.90
N ARG A 131 -20.63 -0.92 -4.30
CA ARG A 131 -21.82 -1.55 -3.71
C ARG A 131 -21.76 -3.07 -3.83
N ASN A 132 -21.35 -3.60 -4.98
CA ASN A 132 -21.16 -5.04 -5.16
C ASN A 132 -20.08 -5.57 -4.22
N ARG A 133 -18.94 -4.88 -4.10
CA ARG A 133 -17.86 -5.28 -3.18
C ARG A 133 -18.33 -5.35 -1.74
N LYS A 134 -19.10 -4.36 -1.28
CA LYS A 134 -19.67 -4.34 0.08
C LYS A 134 -20.62 -5.53 0.30
N LEU A 135 -21.55 -5.77 -0.63
CA LEU A 135 -22.46 -6.91 -0.56
C LEU A 135 -21.70 -8.26 -0.56
N MET A 136 -20.63 -8.37 -1.34
CA MET A 136 -19.77 -9.55 -1.39
C MET A 136 -19.02 -9.79 -0.08
N ALA A 137 -18.53 -8.72 0.55
CA ALA A 137 -17.91 -8.80 1.87
C ALA A 137 -18.92 -9.33 2.91
N GLU A 138 -20.12 -8.73 2.98
CA GLU A 138 -21.22 -9.15 3.88
C GLU A 138 -21.74 -10.58 3.61
N ALA A 139 -21.54 -11.08 2.39
CA ALA A 139 -21.90 -12.45 2.00
C ALA A 139 -20.79 -13.48 2.30
N GLY A 140 -19.68 -13.06 2.91
CA GLY A 140 -18.60 -13.95 3.32
C GLY A 140 -17.71 -14.43 2.16
N VAL A 141 -17.61 -13.66 1.07
CA VAL A 141 -16.77 -14.05 -0.09
C VAL A 141 -15.31 -14.21 0.31
N ALA A 142 -14.75 -13.34 1.17
CA ALA A 142 -13.35 -13.44 1.60
C ALA A 142 -13.05 -14.81 2.24
N LYS A 143 -13.88 -15.24 3.19
CA LYS A 143 -13.80 -16.57 3.83
C LYS A 143 -13.83 -17.70 2.80
N ALA A 144 -14.77 -17.63 1.85
CA ALA A 144 -14.90 -18.65 0.80
C ALA A 144 -13.64 -18.74 -0.08
N ILE A 145 -13.05 -17.59 -0.43
CA ILE A 145 -11.83 -17.55 -1.25
C ILE A 145 -10.61 -18.03 -0.45
N PHE A 146 -10.49 -17.72 0.84
CA PHE A 146 -9.42 -18.27 1.68
C PHE A 146 -9.46 -19.80 1.72
N LEU A 147 -10.64 -20.37 1.96
CA LEU A 147 -10.82 -21.83 1.95
C LEU A 147 -10.52 -22.43 0.56
N PHE A 148 -10.90 -21.75 -0.52
CA PHE A 148 -10.56 -22.16 -1.88
C PHE A 148 -9.04 -22.20 -2.10
N ILE A 149 -8.31 -21.16 -1.68
CA ILE A 149 -6.84 -21.11 -1.79
C ILE A 149 -6.21 -22.25 -0.99
N LEU A 150 -6.63 -22.45 0.26
CA LEU A 150 -6.10 -23.52 1.12
C LEU A 150 -6.33 -24.92 0.53
N ALA A 151 -7.53 -25.18 0.01
CA ALA A 151 -7.85 -26.45 -0.60
C ALA A 151 -6.99 -26.75 -1.84
N ARG A 152 -6.50 -25.72 -2.55
CA ARG A 152 -5.64 -25.88 -3.73
C ARG A 152 -4.16 -26.00 -3.40
N CYS A 153 -3.74 -25.47 -2.26
CA CYS A 153 -2.36 -25.51 -1.80
C CYS A 153 -2.03 -26.70 -0.87
N SER A 154 -3.01 -27.52 -0.48
CA SER A 154 -2.85 -28.60 0.53
C SER A 154 -2.55 -30.00 -0.03
N GLY A 155 -2.32 -30.15 -1.34
CA GLY A 155 -1.99 -31.43 -1.99
C GLY A 155 -0.52 -31.58 -2.43
N ASP A 156 -0.12 -32.81 -2.75
CA ASP A 156 1.26 -33.21 -3.11
C ASP A 156 1.81 -32.47 -4.36
N VAL A 157 0.91 -32.10 -5.27
CA VAL A 157 1.16 -31.15 -6.37
C VAL A 157 0.06 -30.09 -6.33
N GLY A 158 0.32 -28.98 -5.65
CA GLY A 158 -0.63 -27.87 -5.57
C GLY A 158 -1.08 -27.41 -6.97
N SER A 159 -2.38 -27.16 -7.15
CA SER A 159 -2.91 -26.69 -8.43
C SER A 159 -2.92 -25.17 -8.49
N THR A 160 -2.26 -24.60 -9.50
CA THR A 160 -2.23 -23.13 -9.66
C THR A 160 -3.45 -22.56 -10.41
N GLU A 161 -4.35 -23.43 -10.84
CA GLU A 161 -5.52 -23.08 -11.64
C GLU A 161 -6.53 -22.26 -10.82
N GLY A 162 -6.92 -21.10 -11.34
CA GLY A 162 -7.89 -20.21 -10.69
C GLY A 162 -7.33 -19.38 -9.53
N LEU A 163 -6.10 -19.64 -9.05
CA LEU A 163 -5.51 -18.89 -7.93
C LEU A 163 -5.34 -17.40 -8.24
N ASP A 164 -4.96 -17.04 -9.45
CA ASP A 164 -4.81 -15.61 -9.80
C ASP A 164 -6.15 -14.88 -9.76
N ARG A 165 -7.23 -15.53 -10.19
CA ARG A 165 -8.59 -14.97 -10.10
C ARG A 165 -9.05 -14.87 -8.65
N ALA A 166 -8.78 -15.90 -7.85
CA ALA A 166 -9.05 -15.89 -6.41
C ALA A 166 -8.33 -14.71 -5.72
N LEU A 167 -7.04 -14.51 -5.99
CA LEU A 167 -6.29 -13.39 -5.43
C LEU A 167 -6.82 -12.03 -5.93
N ARG A 168 -7.26 -11.88 -7.19
CA ARG A 168 -7.90 -10.65 -7.68
C ARG A 168 -9.23 -10.37 -7.00
N VAL A 169 -10.07 -11.38 -6.80
CA VAL A 169 -11.32 -11.25 -6.05
C VAL A 169 -11.02 -10.80 -4.61
N LEU A 170 -10.04 -11.39 -3.93
CA LEU A 170 -9.60 -10.91 -2.61
C LEU A 170 -9.04 -9.49 -2.66
N GLN A 171 -8.27 -9.14 -3.70
CA GLN A 171 -7.74 -7.79 -3.84
C GLN A 171 -8.86 -6.74 -3.94
N LEU A 172 -10.01 -7.09 -4.52
CA LEU A 172 -11.15 -6.19 -4.61
C LEU A 172 -12.05 -6.24 -3.36
N THR A 173 -12.30 -7.43 -2.80
CA THR A 173 -13.34 -7.61 -1.77
C THR A 173 -12.81 -7.60 -0.33
N TRP A 174 -11.52 -7.85 -0.13
CA TRP A 174 -10.94 -7.97 1.19
C TRP A 174 -10.47 -6.60 1.71
N THR A 175 -11.12 -6.13 2.77
CA THR A 175 -10.78 -4.88 3.47
C THR A 175 -10.45 -5.16 4.94
N PRO A 176 -9.59 -4.36 5.59
CA PRO A 176 -9.36 -4.46 7.03
C PRO A 176 -10.67 -4.24 7.80
N SER A 177 -11.14 -5.28 8.49
CA SER A 177 -12.34 -5.24 9.34
C SER A 177 -12.20 -6.25 10.48
N ALA A 178 -12.88 -6.00 11.60
CA ALA A 178 -12.90 -6.93 12.73
C ALA A 178 -13.47 -8.32 12.35
N GLU A 179 -14.39 -8.37 11.39
CA GLU A 179 -14.91 -9.62 10.84
C GLU A 179 -13.83 -10.41 10.10
N ASN A 180 -13.04 -9.75 9.25
CA ASN A 180 -11.97 -10.40 8.50
C ASN A 180 -10.80 -10.86 9.39
N VAL A 181 -10.58 -10.18 10.52
CA VAL A 181 -9.66 -10.66 11.58
C VAL A 181 -10.15 -11.99 12.14
N ARG A 182 -11.41 -12.07 12.57
CA ARG A 182 -12.02 -13.31 13.10
C ARG A 182 -11.97 -14.46 12.10
N VAL A 183 -12.28 -14.17 10.83
CA VAL A 183 -12.20 -15.17 9.75
C VAL A 183 -10.79 -15.74 9.60
N LEU A 184 -9.75 -14.89 9.67
CA LEU A 184 -8.37 -15.37 9.60
C LEU A 184 -7.98 -16.18 10.84
N GLU A 185 -8.43 -15.77 12.02
CA GLU A 185 -8.22 -16.51 13.27
C GLU A 185 -8.85 -17.91 13.20
N GLU A 186 -10.06 -18.04 12.66
CA GLU A 186 -10.74 -19.34 12.43
C GLU A 186 -9.99 -20.25 11.45
N ILE A 187 -9.32 -19.66 10.44
CA ILE A 187 -8.66 -20.39 9.35
C ILE A 187 -7.18 -20.70 9.66
N TYR A 188 -6.69 -20.25 10.82
CA TYR A 188 -5.28 -20.22 11.21
C TYR A 188 -4.44 -19.36 10.25
N PRO A 189 -4.06 -18.13 10.66
CA PRO A 189 -3.37 -17.16 9.79
C PRO A 189 -2.12 -17.71 9.09
N ASN A 190 -1.37 -18.60 9.78
CA ASN A 190 -0.15 -19.20 9.25
C ASN A 190 -0.41 -20.08 8.02
N ASN A 191 -1.55 -20.80 7.96
CA ASN A 191 -1.90 -21.64 6.81
C ASN A 191 -2.15 -20.78 5.56
N PHE A 192 -2.84 -19.65 5.75
CA PHE A 192 -3.10 -18.70 4.68
C PHE A 192 -1.80 -18.06 4.18
N VAL A 193 -0.96 -17.59 5.10
CA VAL A 193 0.36 -17.00 4.76
C VAL A 193 1.22 -17.99 3.99
N ASN A 194 1.33 -19.23 4.47
CA ASN A 194 2.11 -20.28 3.80
C ASN A 194 1.56 -20.59 2.40
N SER A 195 0.24 -20.61 2.23
CA SER A 195 -0.38 -20.84 0.93
C SER A 195 -0.09 -19.70 -0.05
N VAL A 196 -0.19 -18.45 0.39
CA VAL A 196 0.13 -17.29 -0.47
C VAL A 196 1.63 -17.21 -0.76
N LEU A 197 2.49 -17.61 0.19
CA LEU A 197 3.94 -17.71 -0.02
C LEU A 197 4.28 -18.81 -1.04
N TRP A 198 3.60 -19.94 -0.98
CA TRP A 198 3.73 -21.00 -1.99
C TRP A 198 3.32 -20.48 -3.38
N ILE A 199 2.20 -19.75 -3.48
CA ILE A 199 1.77 -19.11 -4.75
C ILE A 199 2.85 -18.16 -5.24
N LEU A 200 3.36 -17.30 -4.36
CA LEU A 200 4.41 -16.33 -4.70
C LEU A 200 5.66 -17.00 -5.27
N ASN A 201 6.10 -18.11 -4.66
CA ASN A 201 7.28 -18.87 -5.07
C ASN A 201 7.06 -19.71 -6.33
N SER A 202 5.82 -20.14 -6.59
CA SER A 202 5.46 -20.96 -7.76
C SER A 202 5.31 -20.14 -9.04
N ARG A 203 5.24 -18.80 -8.94
CA ARG A 203 5.03 -17.90 -10.08
C ARG A 203 6.35 -17.41 -10.65
N GLN A 204 6.48 -17.47 -11.97
CA GLN A 204 7.61 -16.88 -12.70
C GLN A 204 7.31 -15.45 -13.16
N ASP A 205 6.04 -15.13 -13.41
CA ASP A 205 5.60 -13.85 -13.96
C ASP A 205 5.52 -12.73 -12.90
N CYS A 206 5.80 -11.50 -13.33
CA CYS A 206 5.77 -10.32 -12.46
C CYS A 206 4.37 -9.99 -11.93
N ALA A 207 3.32 -10.28 -12.71
CA ALA A 207 1.94 -9.92 -12.35
C ALA A 207 1.42 -10.76 -11.18
N GLY A 208 1.60 -12.08 -11.24
CA GLY A 208 1.26 -13.03 -10.18
C GLY A 208 2.02 -12.74 -8.88
N LYS A 209 3.32 -12.46 -8.97
CA LYS A 209 4.13 -12.04 -7.80
C LYS A 209 3.60 -10.75 -7.16
N THR A 210 3.31 -9.74 -7.98
CA THR A 210 2.76 -8.46 -7.51
C THR A 210 1.43 -8.66 -6.79
N LEU A 211 0.56 -9.52 -7.34
CA LEU A 211 -0.74 -9.83 -6.79
C LEU A 211 -0.61 -10.55 -5.43
N ALA A 212 0.22 -11.60 -5.35
CA ALA A 212 0.46 -12.32 -4.10
C ALA A 212 1.06 -11.39 -3.01
N LEU A 213 2.03 -10.55 -3.36
CA LEU A 213 2.58 -9.54 -2.46
C LEU A 213 1.53 -8.51 -2.02
N SER A 214 0.60 -8.11 -2.90
CA SER A 214 -0.48 -7.21 -2.52
C SER A 214 -1.41 -7.85 -1.49
N ILE A 215 -1.66 -9.16 -1.58
CA ILE A 215 -2.47 -9.90 -0.61
C ILE A 215 -1.73 -10.07 0.72
N LEU A 216 -0.44 -10.40 0.71
CA LEU A 216 0.38 -10.45 1.94
C LEU A 216 0.51 -9.08 2.61
N LYS A 217 0.56 -8.00 1.83
CA LYS A 217 0.53 -6.63 2.36
C LYS A 217 -0.79 -6.36 3.09
N LYS A 218 -1.94 -6.67 2.48
CA LYS A 218 -3.24 -6.56 3.15
C LYS A 218 -3.32 -7.42 4.40
N PHE A 219 -2.77 -8.63 4.36
CA PHE A 219 -2.65 -9.48 5.54
C PHE A 219 -1.92 -8.77 6.69
N THR A 220 -0.77 -8.15 6.41
CA THR A 220 -0.02 -7.41 7.45
C THR A 220 -0.78 -6.20 7.99
N GLU A 221 -1.61 -5.55 7.17
CA GLU A 221 -2.46 -4.43 7.60
C GLU A 221 -3.63 -4.90 8.48
N VAL A 222 -4.29 -6.01 8.10
CA VAL A 222 -5.38 -6.62 8.87
C VAL A 222 -4.88 -7.16 10.21
N MET A 223 -3.66 -7.68 10.23
CA MET A 223 -3.05 -8.35 11.39
C MET A 223 -2.11 -7.44 12.19
N ALA A 224 -2.15 -6.14 11.94
CA ALA A 224 -1.36 -5.16 12.68
C ALA A 224 -1.68 -5.23 14.18
N GLY A 225 -0.65 -5.39 15.01
CA GLY A 225 -0.79 -5.53 16.47
C GLY A 225 -1.22 -6.91 16.97
N SER A 226 -1.40 -7.90 16.08
CA SER A 226 -1.71 -9.28 16.49
C SER A 226 -0.44 -10.09 16.81
N VAL A 227 -0.58 -11.08 17.71
CA VAL A 227 0.49 -12.04 18.05
C VAL A 227 0.95 -12.84 16.82
N HIS A 228 0.07 -13.06 15.84
CA HIS A 228 0.39 -13.79 14.61
C HIS A 228 1.45 -13.07 13.77
N LEU A 229 1.41 -11.74 13.69
CA LEU A 229 2.43 -10.97 12.97
C LEU A 229 3.78 -11.03 13.68
N GLU A 230 3.82 -11.16 15.00
CA GLU A 230 5.05 -11.28 15.79
C GLU A 230 5.68 -12.69 15.79
N ARG A 231 4.96 -13.68 15.26
CA ARG A 231 5.34 -15.10 15.25
C ARG A 231 5.42 -15.67 13.83
N LEU A 232 5.72 -14.81 12.85
CA LEU A 232 5.98 -15.25 11.48
C LEU A 232 7.21 -16.16 11.42
N GLU A 233 7.14 -17.19 10.58
CA GLU A 233 8.20 -18.17 10.40
C GLU A 233 9.38 -17.61 9.61
N PRO A 234 10.63 -18.07 9.83
CA PRO A 234 11.79 -17.62 9.05
C PRO A 234 11.63 -17.80 7.53
N SER A 235 10.95 -18.87 7.10
CA SER A 235 10.67 -19.16 5.69
C SER A 235 9.85 -18.07 5.00
N PHE A 236 8.98 -17.37 5.75
CA PHE A 236 8.23 -16.24 5.24
C PHE A 236 9.17 -15.12 4.79
N PHE A 237 10.12 -14.73 5.65
CA PHE A 237 11.07 -13.67 5.35
C PHE A 237 12.02 -14.08 4.23
N ALA A 238 12.53 -15.31 4.25
CA ALA A 238 13.37 -15.86 3.20
C ALA A 238 12.67 -15.82 1.83
N GLY A 239 11.38 -16.16 1.76
CA GLY A 239 10.61 -16.09 0.51
C GLY A 239 10.42 -14.66 -0.01
N ILE A 240 10.13 -13.69 0.86
CA ILE A 240 9.99 -12.27 0.45
C ILE A 240 11.34 -11.70 -0.03
N VAL A 241 12.43 -11.96 0.70
CA VAL A 241 13.77 -11.48 0.32
C VAL A 241 14.24 -12.13 -0.98
N LYS A 242 13.98 -13.44 -1.18
CA LYS A 242 14.26 -14.12 -2.45
C LYS A 242 13.55 -13.47 -3.64
N VAL A 243 12.31 -13.02 -3.45
CA VAL A 243 11.55 -12.32 -4.49
C VAL A 243 12.15 -10.96 -4.81
N LEU A 244 12.60 -10.20 -3.81
CA LEU A 244 13.31 -8.94 -4.02
C LEU A 244 14.59 -9.16 -4.84
N ARG A 245 15.38 -10.17 -4.47
CA ARG A 245 16.62 -10.58 -5.16
C ARG A 245 16.43 -10.96 -6.62
N GLY A 246 15.32 -11.65 -6.91
CA GLY A 246 15.01 -12.10 -8.27
C GLY A 246 14.63 -10.97 -9.24
N GLY A 247 14.57 -9.72 -8.77
CA GLY A 247 14.07 -8.59 -9.54
C GLY A 247 12.55 -8.63 -9.70
N VAL A 248 11.89 -7.54 -9.30
CA VAL A 248 10.44 -7.41 -9.43
C VAL A 248 10.06 -6.00 -9.89
N SER A 249 8.80 -5.84 -10.32
CA SER A 249 8.27 -4.52 -10.64
C SER A 249 8.42 -3.56 -9.44
N PRO A 250 8.56 -2.24 -9.67
CA PRO A 250 8.62 -1.27 -8.56
C PRO A 250 7.40 -1.30 -7.64
N ALA A 251 6.23 -1.70 -8.15
CA ALA A 251 5.02 -1.87 -7.33
C ALA A 251 5.12 -3.11 -6.42
N ALA A 252 5.65 -4.22 -6.92
CA ALA A 252 5.93 -5.42 -6.14
C ALA A 252 7.01 -5.16 -5.09
N ALA A 253 8.13 -4.52 -5.46
CA ALA A 253 9.22 -4.17 -4.53
C ALA A 253 8.67 -3.34 -3.35
N ARG A 254 7.90 -2.28 -3.62
CA ARG A 254 7.28 -1.48 -2.55
C ARG A 254 6.30 -2.27 -1.69
N SER A 255 5.59 -3.24 -2.25
CA SER A 255 4.69 -4.10 -1.48
C SER A 255 5.46 -5.04 -0.55
N ALA A 256 6.52 -5.67 -1.06
CA ALA A 256 7.44 -6.50 -0.28
C ALA A 256 8.12 -5.70 0.84
N LEU A 257 8.64 -4.50 0.54
CA LEU A 257 9.24 -3.64 1.55
C LEU A 257 8.25 -3.22 2.64
N LYS A 258 7.00 -2.90 2.28
CA LYS A 258 5.96 -2.56 3.27
C LYS A 258 5.62 -3.75 4.19
N ILE A 259 5.57 -4.97 3.65
CA ILE A 259 5.40 -6.19 4.44
C ILE A 259 6.53 -6.33 5.45
N LEU A 260 7.78 -6.20 4.99
CA LEU A 260 8.96 -6.34 5.85
C LEU A 260 9.03 -5.24 6.92
N VAL A 261 8.72 -3.98 6.58
CA VAL A 261 8.67 -2.86 7.54
C VAL A 261 7.59 -3.08 8.60
N ALA A 262 6.41 -3.55 8.21
CA ALA A 262 5.33 -3.88 9.15
C ALA A 262 5.73 -5.02 10.08
N ALA A 263 6.32 -6.09 9.55
CA ALA A 263 6.78 -7.23 10.34
C ALA A 263 7.96 -6.88 11.27
N ALA A 264 8.89 -6.04 10.81
CA ALA A 264 10.07 -5.60 11.58
C ALA A 264 9.73 -4.69 12.77
N ALA A 265 8.49 -4.19 12.87
CA ALA A 265 8.02 -3.50 14.07
C ALA A 265 8.20 -4.39 15.32
N ALA A 266 7.93 -5.69 15.20
CA ALA A 266 8.18 -6.68 16.24
C ALA A 266 9.66 -7.07 16.30
N GLY A 267 10.30 -6.93 17.46
CA GLY A 267 11.73 -7.22 17.66
C GLY A 267 12.12 -8.66 17.25
N ARG A 268 11.28 -9.66 17.55
CA ARG A 268 11.51 -11.08 17.22
C ARG A 268 11.64 -11.34 15.71
N ASN A 269 11.00 -10.51 14.88
CA ASN A 269 11.07 -10.65 13.43
C ASN A 269 12.33 -10.02 12.85
N ARG A 270 12.94 -9.04 13.53
CA ARG A 270 14.13 -8.33 13.02
C ARG A 270 15.29 -9.30 12.80
N ALA A 271 15.56 -10.18 13.78
CA ALA A 271 16.58 -11.22 13.65
C ALA A 271 16.32 -12.14 12.46
N LYS A 272 15.09 -12.66 12.33
CA LYS A 272 14.69 -13.53 11.21
C LYS A 272 14.80 -12.84 9.84
N ILE A 273 14.51 -11.54 9.76
CA ILE A 273 14.65 -10.74 8.54
C ILE A 273 16.14 -10.56 8.18
N VAL A 274 17.01 -10.34 9.17
CA VAL A 274 18.47 -10.27 8.98
C VAL A 274 19.02 -11.63 8.55
N GLU A 275 18.62 -12.72 9.20
CA GLU A 275 18.99 -14.10 8.84
C GLU A 275 18.60 -14.45 7.39
N ALA A 276 17.46 -13.93 6.91
CA ALA A 276 17.03 -14.07 5.52
C ALA A 276 17.92 -13.29 4.51
N GLY A 277 18.90 -12.53 4.97
CA GLY A 277 19.83 -11.74 4.15
C GLY A 277 19.26 -10.41 3.66
N ALA A 278 18.26 -9.87 4.35
CA ALA A 278 17.57 -8.66 3.89
C ALA A 278 18.50 -7.43 3.86
N VAL A 279 19.44 -7.27 4.79
CA VAL A 279 20.28 -6.06 4.85
C VAL A 279 21.15 -5.94 3.60
N VAL A 280 21.80 -7.04 3.20
CA VAL A 280 22.61 -7.11 1.97
C VAL A 280 21.75 -6.80 0.76
N GLU A 281 20.58 -7.44 0.65
CA GLU A 281 19.66 -7.23 -0.47
C GLU A 281 19.22 -5.76 -0.61
N LEU A 282 18.89 -5.11 0.51
CA LEU A 282 18.47 -3.71 0.54
C LEU A 282 19.58 -2.76 0.08
N VAL A 283 20.83 -3.05 0.42
CA VAL A 283 21.99 -2.26 -0.02
C VAL A 283 22.22 -2.46 -1.53
N GLU A 284 22.20 -3.71 -2.00
CA GLU A 284 22.37 -4.02 -3.42
C GLU A 284 21.26 -3.40 -4.30
N MET A 285 20.00 -3.46 -3.85
CA MET A 285 18.88 -2.80 -4.52
C MET A 285 19.10 -1.30 -4.73
N GLU A 286 19.71 -0.61 -3.76
CA GLU A 286 19.99 0.82 -3.81
C GLU A 286 21.24 1.18 -4.63
N LEU A 287 22.16 0.22 -4.80
CA LEU A 287 23.36 0.35 -5.63
C LEU A 287 23.08 0.06 -7.10
N ALA A 288 22.19 -0.89 -7.39
CA ALA A 288 21.89 -1.36 -8.76
C ALA A 288 21.23 -0.30 -9.67
N GLY A 289 20.72 0.81 -9.14
CA GLY A 289 20.19 1.91 -9.95
C GLY A 289 19.43 2.98 -9.15
N PRO A 290 18.93 4.03 -9.82
CA PRO A 290 18.08 5.02 -9.16
C PRO A 290 16.72 4.40 -8.85
N ALA A 291 16.54 3.92 -7.61
CA ALA A 291 15.22 3.61 -7.09
C ALA A 291 14.34 4.87 -7.03
N ASP A 292 13.02 4.70 -7.18
CA ASP A 292 12.10 5.82 -6.98
C ASP A 292 12.13 6.26 -5.52
N LYS A 293 11.89 7.55 -5.28
CA LYS A 293 11.92 8.18 -3.96
C LYS A 293 11.23 7.36 -2.86
N ARG A 294 10.05 6.80 -3.15
CA ARG A 294 9.25 6.04 -2.16
C ARG A 294 9.88 4.70 -1.84
N THR A 295 10.54 4.07 -2.80
CA THR A 295 11.27 2.82 -2.58
C THR A 295 12.47 3.07 -1.67
N THR A 296 13.28 4.10 -1.94
CA THR A 296 14.41 4.45 -1.08
C THR A 296 14.00 4.82 0.34
N GLU A 297 12.89 5.54 0.52
CA GLU A 297 12.31 5.81 1.86
C GLU A 297 11.99 4.52 2.61
N LEU A 298 11.39 3.53 1.94
CA LEU A 298 11.04 2.24 2.55
C LEU A 298 12.29 1.41 2.85
N VAL A 299 13.29 1.42 1.97
CA VAL A 299 14.58 0.74 2.17
C VAL A 299 15.25 1.26 3.44
N PHE A 300 15.43 2.57 3.58
CA PHE A 300 16.06 3.13 4.77
C PHE A 300 15.19 3.00 6.02
N CYS A 301 13.86 3.02 5.90
CA CYS A 301 12.97 2.70 7.01
C CYS A 301 13.25 1.29 7.56
N LEU A 302 13.34 0.30 6.67
CA LEU A 302 13.62 -1.07 7.06
C LEU A 302 15.06 -1.23 7.59
N LEU A 303 16.07 -0.66 6.92
CA LEU A 303 17.45 -0.68 7.40
C LEU A 303 17.59 -0.09 8.81
N ALA A 304 16.91 1.03 9.09
CA ALA A 304 16.90 1.63 10.43
C ALA A 304 16.30 0.69 11.48
N GLN A 305 15.23 -0.04 11.15
CA GLN A 305 14.65 -1.05 12.06
C GLN A 305 15.61 -2.23 12.25
N LEU A 306 16.24 -2.74 11.19
CA LEU A 306 17.15 -3.89 11.29
C LEU A 306 18.44 -3.54 12.03
N CYS A 307 18.99 -2.34 11.85
CA CYS A 307 20.18 -1.86 12.57
C CYS A 307 19.96 -1.62 14.07
N SER A 308 18.71 -1.70 14.55
CA SER A 308 18.43 -1.69 15.99
C SER A 308 18.95 -2.92 16.73
N CYS A 309 19.21 -4.04 16.03
CA CYS A 309 19.83 -5.24 16.59
C CYS A 309 21.30 -5.39 16.15
N ALA A 310 22.10 -6.13 16.92
CA ALA A 310 23.53 -6.32 16.66
C ALA A 310 23.79 -7.02 15.32
N ASP A 311 23.06 -8.11 15.05
CA ASP A 311 23.20 -8.89 13.81
C ASP A 311 22.92 -8.03 12.57
N GLY A 312 21.92 -7.15 12.63
CA GLY A 312 21.60 -6.22 11.56
C GLY A 312 22.72 -5.22 11.28
N ARG A 313 23.37 -4.69 12.33
CA ARG A 313 24.55 -3.83 12.17
C ARG A 313 25.75 -4.59 11.61
N GLN A 314 25.99 -5.80 12.11
CA GLN A 314 27.08 -6.65 11.61
C GLN A 314 26.90 -6.97 10.13
N GLN A 315 25.69 -7.35 9.72
CA GLN A 315 25.40 -7.64 8.31
C GLN A 315 25.52 -6.38 7.43
N LEU A 316 25.11 -5.21 7.93
CA LEU A 316 25.29 -3.94 7.23
C LEU A 316 26.78 -3.64 7.00
N LEU A 317 27.60 -3.77 8.04
CA LEU A 317 29.04 -3.50 7.98
C LEU A 317 29.82 -4.58 7.20
N GLY A 318 29.26 -5.78 7.06
CA GLY A 318 29.80 -6.82 6.18
C GLY A 318 29.70 -6.46 4.68
N HIS A 319 28.88 -5.46 4.32
CA HIS A 319 28.73 -4.99 2.95
C HIS A 319 29.57 -3.72 2.70
N ALA A 320 30.60 -3.82 1.85
CA ALA A 320 31.58 -2.75 1.59
C ALA A 320 30.99 -1.41 1.11
N GLY A 321 29.82 -1.42 0.46
CA GLY A 321 29.14 -0.22 -0.02
C GLY A 321 28.19 0.47 0.98
N SER A 322 27.91 -0.10 2.15
CA SER A 322 26.76 0.30 2.98
C SER A 322 26.91 1.69 3.62
N VAL A 323 28.09 1.99 4.19
CA VAL A 323 28.38 3.29 4.81
C VAL A 323 28.42 4.40 3.75
N ALA A 324 29.07 4.12 2.62
CA ALA A 324 29.10 5.01 1.45
C ALA A 324 27.69 5.28 0.91
N LEU A 325 26.83 4.27 0.84
CA LEU A 325 25.45 4.40 0.38
C LEU A 325 24.66 5.34 1.29
N ALA A 326 24.73 5.14 2.61
CA ALA A 326 24.05 5.99 3.58
C ALA A 326 24.49 7.46 3.46
N ALA A 327 25.80 7.72 3.38
CA ALA A 327 26.34 9.06 3.17
C ALA A 327 25.88 9.67 1.82
N LYS A 328 25.90 8.88 0.74
CA LYS A 328 25.49 9.32 -0.59
C LYS A 328 24.02 9.74 -0.65
N ARG A 329 23.14 9.03 0.05
CA ARG A 329 21.68 9.24 0.03
C ARG A 329 21.20 10.33 1.00
N LEU A 330 21.95 10.61 2.07
CA LEU A 330 21.62 11.66 3.04
C LEU A 330 21.52 13.05 2.37
N LEU A 331 20.40 13.74 2.64
CA LEU A 331 19.95 15.02 2.08
C LEU A 331 19.64 14.98 0.57
N ARG A 332 19.47 13.79 -0.03
CA ARG A 332 19.22 13.65 -1.48
C ARG A 332 17.90 12.97 -1.85
N VAL A 333 17.13 12.50 -0.88
CA VAL A 333 15.91 11.71 -1.12
C VAL A 333 14.69 12.43 -0.58
N SER A 334 14.57 12.54 0.74
CA SER A 334 13.47 13.23 1.42
C SER A 334 13.79 13.45 2.91
N PRO A 335 13.09 14.39 3.57
CA PRO A 335 13.24 14.56 5.02
C PRO A 335 12.93 13.29 5.83
N ALA A 336 11.99 12.46 5.36
CA ALA A 336 11.66 11.19 5.99
C ALA A 336 12.78 10.16 5.80
N ALA A 337 13.40 10.10 4.63
CA ALA A 337 14.57 9.26 4.39
C ALA A 337 15.77 9.73 5.23
N ASP A 338 16.00 11.05 5.35
CA ASP A 338 17.11 11.61 6.11
C ASP A 338 17.04 11.24 7.60
N ASP A 339 15.86 11.25 8.21
CA ASP A 339 15.69 10.77 9.58
C ASP A 339 16.07 9.28 9.72
N ARG A 340 15.63 8.44 8.78
CA ARG A 340 15.92 7.00 8.80
C ARG A 340 17.40 6.71 8.51
N ILE A 341 18.00 7.41 7.58
CA ILE A 341 19.44 7.33 7.27
C ILE A 341 20.25 7.73 8.50
N LEU A 342 19.90 8.83 9.18
CA LEU A 342 20.59 9.22 10.42
C LEU A 342 20.39 8.21 11.55
N CYS A 343 19.26 7.50 11.62
CA CYS A 343 19.11 6.38 12.56
C CYS A 343 20.07 5.24 12.25
N VAL A 344 20.28 4.89 10.98
CA VAL A 344 21.27 3.87 10.58
C VAL A 344 22.68 4.33 10.94
N VAL A 345 23.04 5.57 10.60
CA VAL A 345 24.36 6.15 10.88
C VAL A 345 24.62 6.23 12.39
N ASP A 346 23.64 6.68 13.19
CA ASP A 346 23.76 6.70 14.66
C ASP A 346 23.92 5.29 15.23
N ALA A 347 23.13 4.31 14.76
CA ALA A 347 23.22 2.94 15.25
C ALA A 347 24.62 2.33 14.99
N VAL A 348 25.19 2.58 13.82
CA VAL A 348 26.57 2.16 13.50
C VAL A 348 27.59 2.91 14.34
N ALA A 349 27.53 4.24 14.36
CA ALA A 349 28.49 5.08 15.07
C ALA A 349 28.46 4.86 16.59
N ARG A 350 27.32 4.49 17.16
CA ARG A 350 27.17 4.31 18.61
C ARG A 350 27.46 2.89 19.07
N PHE A 351 27.07 1.89 18.28
CA PHE A 351 27.06 0.49 18.74
C PHE A 351 27.90 -0.47 17.89
N ALA A 352 28.57 0.02 16.84
CA ALA A 352 29.41 -0.79 15.96
C ALA A 352 30.62 0.00 15.41
N ALA A 353 31.12 0.96 16.19
CA ALA A 353 32.20 1.85 15.79
C ALA A 353 33.59 1.26 16.03
N ALA A 354 33.94 0.20 15.30
CA ALA A 354 35.33 -0.22 15.20
C ALA A 354 36.17 0.89 14.53
N PRO A 355 37.48 1.02 14.84
CA PRO A 355 38.34 2.07 14.28
C PRO A 355 38.28 2.15 12.75
N GLU A 356 38.21 1.01 12.07
CA GLU A 356 38.12 0.89 10.62
C GLU A 356 36.82 1.47 10.08
N VAL A 357 35.71 1.25 10.79
CA VAL A 357 34.37 1.78 10.45
C VAL A 357 34.35 3.30 10.60
N VAL A 358 34.91 3.83 11.69
CA VAL A 358 34.97 5.27 11.94
C VAL A 358 35.85 5.98 10.90
N ALA A 359 36.96 5.37 10.52
CA ALA A 359 37.83 5.84 9.45
C ALA A 359 37.12 5.78 8.08
N GLU A 360 36.36 4.71 7.82
CA GLU A 360 35.54 4.60 6.61
C GLU A 360 34.50 5.71 6.52
N MET A 361 33.75 5.96 7.59
CA MET A 361 32.75 7.03 7.65
C MET A 361 33.35 8.40 7.29
N MET A 362 34.60 8.66 7.67
CA MET A 362 35.32 9.87 7.24
C MET A 362 35.65 9.82 5.74
N ARG A 363 36.27 8.73 5.27
CA ARG A 363 36.73 8.55 3.89
C ARG A 363 35.59 8.66 2.87
N VAL A 364 34.41 8.14 3.18
CA VAL A 364 33.24 8.17 2.26
C VAL A 364 32.42 9.47 2.34
N GLY A 365 32.90 10.47 3.08
CA GLY A 365 32.22 11.76 3.22
C GLY A 365 31.04 11.75 4.19
N GLY A 366 30.93 10.75 5.06
CA GLY A 366 29.89 10.69 6.10
C GLY A 366 29.96 11.88 7.06
N VAL A 367 31.17 12.27 7.48
CA VAL A 367 31.40 13.47 8.30
C VAL A 367 30.88 14.72 7.59
N THR A 368 31.30 14.95 6.35
CA THR A 368 30.85 16.08 5.52
C THR A 368 29.32 16.17 5.45
N LYS A 369 28.66 15.02 5.26
CA LYS A 369 27.20 14.93 5.18
C LYS A 369 26.53 15.27 6.50
N LEU A 370 27.09 14.85 7.64
CA LEU A 370 26.61 15.26 8.96
C LEU A 370 26.75 16.77 9.18
N CYS A 371 27.85 17.40 8.70
CA CYS A 371 27.98 18.87 8.72
C CYS A 371 26.89 19.54 7.90
N MET A 372 26.65 19.02 6.68
CA MET A 372 25.61 19.53 5.79
C MET A 372 24.23 19.46 6.43
N VAL A 373 23.92 18.43 7.23
CA VAL A 373 22.64 18.36 7.97
C VAL A 373 22.49 19.51 8.96
N LEU A 374 23.56 19.92 9.64
CA LEU A 374 23.51 21.05 10.57
C LEU A 374 23.19 22.38 9.86
N GLN A 375 23.68 22.52 8.63
CA GLN A 375 23.52 23.72 7.80
C GLN A 375 22.22 23.72 6.99
N ALA A 376 21.72 22.54 6.62
CA ALA A 376 20.51 22.39 5.82
C ALA A 376 19.28 22.96 6.54
N ASP A 377 18.31 23.43 5.77
CA ASP A 377 16.99 23.77 6.28
C ASP A 377 16.20 22.48 6.57
N CYS A 378 16.47 21.90 7.75
CA CYS A 378 15.84 20.69 8.22
C CYS A 378 15.43 20.82 9.69
N SER A 379 14.54 19.92 10.11
CA SER A 379 13.98 19.93 11.47
C SER A 379 15.06 19.85 12.56
N ALA A 380 14.82 20.56 13.67
CA ALA A 380 15.77 20.69 14.77
C ALA A 380 16.23 19.34 15.35
N HIS A 381 15.37 18.33 15.35
CA HIS A 381 15.73 16.99 15.85
C HIS A 381 16.78 16.28 14.99
N LEU A 382 16.85 16.54 13.67
CA LEU A 382 17.85 15.95 12.78
C LEU A 382 19.21 16.61 13.02
N LYS A 383 19.20 17.94 13.18
CA LYS A 383 20.41 18.70 13.55
C LYS A 383 20.95 18.24 14.90
N LYS A 384 20.07 18.01 15.88
CA LYS A 384 20.45 17.46 17.19
C LYS A 384 21.10 16.08 17.04
N LYS A 385 20.45 15.16 16.33
CA LYS A 385 20.96 13.79 16.08
C LYS A 385 22.31 13.81 15.37
N ALA A 386 22.45 14.61 14.30
CA ALA A 386 23.72 14.75 13.57
C ALA A 386 24.86 15.30 14.46
N ARG A 387 24.55 16.27 15.32
CA ARG A 387 25.52 16.82 16.29
C ARG A 387 25.95 15.78 17.32
N GLU A 388 25.03 14.97 17.81
CA GLU A 388 25.32 13.88 18.75
C GLU A 388 26.23 12.84 18.11
N ILE A 389 25.96 12.44 16.86
CA ILE A 389 26.83 11.52 16.11
C ILE A 389 28.24 12.11 15.99
N LEU A 390 28.38 13.36 15.54
CA LEU A 390 29.68 14.04 15.40
C LEU A 390 30.49 14.09 16.70
N ARG A 391 29.82 14.18 17.84
CA ARG A 391 30.47 14.21 19.16
C ARG A 391 31.01 12.86 19.61
N LEU A 392 30.41 11.75 19.16
CA LEU A 392 30.85 10.40 19.57
C LEU A 392 32.31 10.12 19.17
N HIS A 393 32.75 10.63 18.02
CA HIS A 393 34.06 10.32 17.42
C HIS A 393 34.87 11.59 17.12
N SER A 394 34.68 12.65 17.92
CA SER A 394 35.31 13.95 17.70
C SER A 394 36.84 13.90 17.68
N SER A 395 37.46 13.00 18.44
CA SER A 395 38.92 12.81 18.47
C SER A 395 39.48 12.32 17.13
N VAL A 396 38.74 11.46 16.43
CA VAL A 396 39.12 10.93 15.12
C VAL A 396 38.72 11.91 14.03
N TRP A 397 37.52 12.50 14.13
CA TRP A 397 36.96 13.34 13.09
C TRP A 397 37.42 14.79 13.12
N SER A 398 38.05 15.27 14.20
CA SER A 398 38.62 16.63 14.31
C SER A 398 39.57 17.01 13.18
N ASN A 399 40.29 16.02 12.62
CA ASN A 399 41.18 16.18 11.47
C ASN A 399 40.45 16.26 10.13
N SER A 400 39.13 16.11 10.11
CA SER A 400 38.35 16.29 8.88
C SER A 400 38.41 17.75 8.45
N PRO A 401 38.72 18.04 7.18
CA PRO A 401 38.72 19.40 6.65
C PRO A 401 37.35 20.09 6.80
N CYS A 402 36.29 19.31 6.99
CA CYS A 402 34.96 19.85 7.23
C CYS A 402 34.80 20.38 8.66
N ILE A 403 35.38 19.73 9.68
CA ILE A 403 35.16 20.04 11.12
C ILE A 403 35.86 21.32 11.58
N GLN A 404 36.95 21.70 10.92
CA GLN A 404 37.80 22.82 11.32
C GLN A 404 37.09 24.19 11.37
N VAL A 405 35.88 24.34 10.79
CA VAL A 405 35.20 25.64 10.74
C VAL A 405 34.07 25.80 11.77
N TYR A 406 33.49 24.72 12.31
CA TYR A 406 32.21 24.81 13.05
C TYR A 406 32.17 24.22 14.47
N LEU A 407 33.18 23.46 14.90
CA LEU A 407 33.31 23.02 16.30
C LEU A 407 34.35 23.81 17.11
N LEU A 408 35.13 24.68 16.45
CA LEU A 408 36.09 25.59 17.09
C LEU A 408 35.45 26.90 17.58
N THR A 409 34.17 26.88 17.96
CA THR A 409 33.62 28.00 18.75
C THR A 409 34.23 27.92 20.15
N TRP A 410 35.37 28.58 20.32
CA TRP A 410 35.95 29.12 21.56
C TRP A 410 35.24 28.68 22.85
N HIS A 411 35.53 27.47 23.32
CA HIS A 411 35.81 27.12 24.72
C HIS A 411 35.93 25.59 24.85
N ALA A 412 37.17 25.12 24.75
CA ALA A 412 37.59 23.91 25.44
C ALA A 412 37.77 24.26 26.93
N ARG A 413 37.06 23.56 27.80
CA ARG A 413 37.51 23.24 29.17
C ARG A 413 37.14 21.80 29.45
#